data_AF-A0A8J5T056-F1
#
_entry.id   AF-A0A8J5T056-F1
#
_cell.length_a   1.000
_cell.length_b   1.000
_cell.length_c   1.000
_cell.angle_alpha   90.00
_cell.angle_beta   90.00
_cell.angle_gamma   90.00
#
_symmetry.space_group_name_H-M   'P 1'
#
loop_
_entity.id
_entity.type
_entity.pdbx_description
1 polymer ?
#
loop_
_entity_poly.entity_id
_entity_poly.type
_entity_poly.pdbx_seq_one_letter_code
_entity_poly.pdbx_strand_id
1 'polypeptide(L)'
;MIMPAFTVAPSCVHLLRPTAPQPWRQPFPQLHCLHTRRHSSRRLGSMVHCKAQLQGAVRGERPQTDDGSAELSHVIESMRAEMRSMGGGEINVSAYDTAWVALVHDLNGGDAPQFPAAVDWIVRNQLPDGSWGDAAMFLVHDRILSTLACVVALTSWNMHADQCDRGLSFIRKNIWRLGEEEEDWMLIGFEITFPSLIEMAKGLGLDIPCDDPAVQEIYARRNLKLTKIPREVLHTAPTSLLYSIEGMVDLDWNRLLKLRCPDGSFLSSPAATAYALQQTGDQKCLKYIDEIVTKFNGGVPCVYPVDTFEHLWTVDRLNRLGISRYFTNEIRQCMDYAYRHWSESGFGSAWDSPVKDIDDTAMGFRLLRSHGYDVSPDVFRNFEKDGEFFCFVGQSSQSVTAFYNTYRAIQLAFPGDEVLGWAERYCGEFLRERRAAGKLYDKWVIAKDLPGEVGYALDFPWKASLPRVETRMYLEQYGGSDDVWIGKVLYRMPFFCNGTFLKAAKADFTNFQRLSRLEWHGLKRWYDRNNLQEHGVTLQSALRAYFVAAANIFEPNRAAERLGWARTAVLAEAVASHLRSSASADSVREWLVNKLTSDSWDKQPWFELPAQLFSSLYFRQEARK
;
A
#
# COMPACT_ATOMS: atom_id res chain seq x y z
N MET A 1 17.93 20.43 25.53
CA MET A 1 19.01 19.88 24.67
C MET A 1 18.84 20.48 23.30
N ILE A 2 19.90 21.12 22.82
CA ILE A 2 19.95 21.98 21.63
C ILE A 2 20.03 21.08 20.39
N MET A 3 19.07 21.20 19.47
CA MET A 3 19.14 20.60 18.14
C MET A 3 20.13 21.40 17.27
N PRO A 4 21.05 20.76 16.54
CA PRO A 4 21.90 21.46 15.58
C PRO A 4 21.12 21.76 14.29
N ALA A 5 21.22 23.01 13.84
CA ALA A 5 20.71 23.48 12.57
C ALA A 5 21.56 22.94 11.41
N PHE A 6 20.95 22.22 10.47
CA PHE A 6 21.57 21.91 9.19
C PHE A 6 21.40 23.09 8.24
N THR A 7 22.49 23.82 7.99
CA THR A 7 22.65 24.76 6.88
C THR A 7 22.73 24.00 5.56
N VAL A 8 21.73 24.18 4.69
CA VAL A 8 21.80 23.78 3.28
C VAL A 8 22.51 24.91 2.52
N ALA A 9 23.71 24.64 2.02
CA ALA A 9 24.42 25.53 1.11
C ALA A 9 23.81 25.48 -0.31
N PRO A 10 23.62 26.61 -1.01
CA PRO A 10 23.10 26.63 -2.37
C PRO A 10 24.26 26.54 -3.36
N SER A 11 24.65 25.33 -3.77
CA SER A 11 25.65 25.15 -4.83
C SER A 11 25.47 23.80 -5.53
N CYS A 12 24.39 23.65 -6.30
CA CYS A 12 24.28 22.65 -7.38
C CYS A 12 23.02 22.94 -8.23
N VAL A 13 23.01 24.07 -8.93
CA VAL A 13 22.05 24.32 -10.02
C VAL A 13 22.83 24.77 -11.25
N HIS A 14 23.67 23.88 -11.77
CA HIS A 14 24.13 23.91 -13.16
C HIS A 14 24.76 22.55 -13.46
N LEU A 15 23.97 21.62 -14.01
CA LEU A 15 24.36 20.55 -14.96
C LEU A 15 23.28 19.46 -14.97
N LEU A 16 22.11 19.76 -15.55
CA LEU A 16 21.23 18.75 -16.15
C LEU A 16 20.57 19.40 -17.37
N ARG A 17 21.14 19.19 -18.56
CA ARG A 17 20.41 19.28 -19.82
C ARG A 17 19.93 17.86 -20.12
N PRO A 18 18.62 17.57 -20.07
CA PRO A 18 18.08 16.40 -20.73
C PRO A 18 17.90 16.71 -22.22
N THR A 19 18.47 15.88 -23.08
CA THR A 19 18.01 15.72 -24.46
C THR A 19 16.53 15.35 -24.45
N ALA A 20 15.73 16.09 -25.22
CA ALA A 20 14.27 15.96 -25.26
C ALA A 20 13.80 14.58 -25.76
N PRO A 21 12.72 14.06 -25.16
CA PRO A 21 11.65 13.46 -25.93
C PRO A 21 10.32 14.21 -25.75
N GLN A 22 9.44 14.04 -26.73
CA GLN A 22 8.23 14.82 -27.01
C GLN A 22 7.26 14.99 -25.81
N PRO A 23 6.49 16.11 -25.76
CA PRO A 23 5.54 16.37 -24.69
C PRO A 23 4.26 15.52 -24.84
N TRP A 24 3.99 14.71 -23.81
CA TRP A 24 2.70 14.08 -23.58
C TRP A 24 1.61 15.15 -23.46
N ARG A 25 0.74 15.23 -24.47
CA ARG A 25 -0.54 15.94 -24.40
C ARG A 25 -1.66 14.92 -24.31
N GLN A 26 -2.33 14.84 -23.17
CA GLN A 26 -3.75 14.50 -23.13
C GLN A 26 -4.50 15.50 -22.23
N PRO A 27 -5.77 15.80 -22.52
CA PRO A 27 -6.39 17.07 -22.14
C PRO A 27 -7.04 17.02 -20.76
N PHE A 28 -6.80 18.05 -19.96
CA PHE A 28 -7.63 18.42 -18.82
C PHE A 28 -9.05 18.77 -19.30
N PRO A 29 -10.13 18.25 -18.67
CA PRO A 29 -11.48 18.71 -18.96
C PRO A 29 -11.65 20.16 -18.46
N GLN A 30 -11.77 21.10 -19.39
CA GLN A 30 -12.19 22.47 -19.12
C GLN A 30 -13.69 22.48 -18.86
N LEU A 31 -14.11 22.83 -17.63
CA LEU A 31 -15.49 23.16 -17.34
C LEU A 31 -15.79 24.57 -17.89
N HIS A 32 -16.71 24.64 -18.84
CA HIS A 32 -17.20 25.88 -19.46
C HIS A 32 -17.86 26.82 -18.43
N CYS A 33 -17.32 28.04 -18.28
CA CYS A 33 -18.00 29.15 -17.64
C CYS A 33 -19.07 29.72 -18.58
N LEU A 34 -20.35 29.57 -18.21
CA LEU A 34 -21.46 30.27 -18.85
C LEU A 34 -21.50 31.73 -18.37
N HIS A 35 -21.25 32.65 -19.31
CA HIS A 35 -21.48 34.08 -19.12
C HIS A 35 -22.97 34.37 -19.03
N THR A 36 -23.41 35.01 -17.94
CA THR A 36 -24.64 35.80 -17.93
C THR A 36 -24.30 37.25 -17.59
N ARG A 37 -24.54 38.14 -18.56
CA ARG A 37 -24.50 39.60 -18.39
C ARG A 37 -25.68 40.04 -17.52
N ARG A 38 -25.42 40.82 -16.47
CA ARG A 38 -26.38 41.80 -15.95
C ARG A 38 -25.67 43.12 -15.64
N HIS A 39 -26.15 44.17 -16.28
CA HIS A 39 -25.85 45.56 -15.97
C HIS A 39 -26.52 45.95 -14.64
N SER A 40 -25.83 46.72 -13.80
CA SER A 40 -26.42 47.89 -13.13
C SER A 40 -25.36 48.77 -12.46
N SER A 41 -25.75 50.02 -12.29
CA SER A 41 -25.03 51.28 -12.04
C SER A 41 -24.11 51.37 -10.81
N ARG A 42 -23.06 52.18 -10.99
CA ARG A 42 -22.25 52.85 -9.96
C ARG A 42 -23.09 53.70 -8.99
N ARG A 43 -22.74 53.70 -7.71
CA ARG A 43 -22.70 54.89 -6.84
C ARG A 43 -21.54 54.78 -5.84
N LEU A 44 -20.79 55.88 -5.71
CA LEU A 44 -19.74 56.10 -4.72
C LEU A 44 -20.34 56.24 -3.31
N GLY A 45 -19.60 55.76 -2.31
CA GLY A 45 -19.81 56.06 -0.89
C GLY A 45 -18.51 55.80 -0.11
N SER A 46 -18.08 56.78 0.66
CA SER A 46 -16.81 56.89 1.37
C SER A 46 -16.67 55.93 2.58
N MET A 47 -15.41 55.67 2.96
CA MET A 47 -14.95 55.00 4.19
C MET A 47 -15.57 55.58 5.47
N VAL A 48 -15.70 54.75 6.54
CA VAL A 48 -14.88 54.80 7.78
C VAL A 48 -15.29 53.69 8.78
N HIS A 49 -14.27 53.15 9.45
CA HIS A 49 -14.21 52.35 10.68
C HIS A 49 -14.47 50.84 10.73
N CYS A 50 -13.55 50.22 11.46
CA CYS A 50 -13.23 48.82 11.60
C CYS A 50 -12.92 48.63 13.08
N LYS A 51 -13.75 47.86 13.79
CA LYS A 51 -13.39 47.01 14.95
C LYS A 51 -14.65 46.44 15.58
N ALA A 52 -14.54 45.18 16.01
CA ALA A 52 -15.48 44.40 16.81
C ALA A 52 -16.74 43.89 16.08
N GLN A 53 -16.68 42.64 15.62
CA GLN A 53 -17.72 41.61 15.81
C GLN A 53 -17.28 40.27 15.17
N LEU A 54 -16.34 39.60 15.85
CA LEU A 54 -16.27 38.14 15.83
C LEU A 54 -17.17 37.67 16.98
N GLN A 55 -18.48 37.57 16.72
CA GLN A 55 -19.50 36.74 17.39
C GLN A 55 -20.90 37.31 17.10
N GLY A 56 -21.75 36.48 16.49
CA GLY A 56 -23.21 36.63 16.51
C GLY A 56 -23.86 37.38 15.34
N ALA A 57 -24.14 36.68 14.24
CA ALA A 57 -25.37 36.83 13.45
C ALA A 57 -25.44 35.75 12.35
N VAL A 58 -25.78 34.52 12.74
CA VAL A 58 -26.38 33.55 11.82
C VAL A 58 -27.88 33.81 11.84
N ARG A 59 -28.42 34.35 10.75
CA ARG A 59 -29.80 34.08 10.30
C ARG A 59 -29.98 34.58 8.88
N GLY A 60 -30.34 33.64 8.00
CA GLY A 60 -30.90 33.93 6.69
C GLY A 60 -29.93 33.82 5.52
N GLU A 61 -29.41 32.62 5.28
CA GLU A 61 -29.31 31.92 3.97
C GLU A 61 -28.42 30.69 4.19
N ARG A 62 -29.01 29.49 4.15
CA ARG A 62 -28.27 28.23 4.27
C ARG A 62 -27.35 28.07 3.04
N PRO A 63 -26.02 27.99 3.20
CA PRO A 63 -25.18 27.40 2.18
C PRO A 63 -25.34 25.88 2.25
N GLN A 64 -25.63 25.24 1.13
CA GLN A 64 -25.47 23.78 0.99
C GLN A 64 -23.98 23.42 1.10
N THR A 65 -23.43 23.26 2.32
CA THR A 65 -22.04 22.81 2.51
C THR A 65 -21.79 21.93 3.75
N ASP A 66 -22.81 21.44 4.46
CA ASP A 66 -22.58 20.65 5.70
C ASP A 66 -22.63 19.12 5.49
N ASP A 67 -23.23 18.67 4.39
CA ASP A 67 -23.53 17.25 4.15
C ASP A 67 -22.27 16.39 3.95
N GLY A 68 -21.33 16.85 3.12
CA GLY A 68 -20.09 16.10 2.82
C GLY A 68 -19.07 16.04 3.98
N SER A 69 -19.12 16.98 4.94
CA SER A 69 -18.26 16.95 6.12
C SER A 69 -18.79 15.98 7.18
N ALA A 70 -20.10 15.94 7.36
CA ALA A 70 -20.77 14.98 8.23
C ALA A 70 -20.60 13.55 7.71
N GLU A 71 -20.76 13.35 6.39
CA GLU A 71 -20.56 12.05 5.74
C GLU A 71 -19.12 11.53 5.91
N LEU A 72 -18.10 12.36 5.66
CA LEU A 72 -16.70 11.96 5.87
C LEU A 72 -16.44 11.60 7.33
N SER A 73 -16.97 12.37 8.28
CA SER A 73 -16.77 12.10 9.71
C SER A 73 -17.36 10.76 10.12
N HIS A 74 -18.55 10.41 9.63
CA HIS A 74 -19.18 9.11 9.87
C HIS A 74 -18.36 7.96 9.27
N VAL A 75 -17.87 8.11 8.04
CA VAL A 75 -17.00 7.11 7.39
C VAL A 75 -15.72 6.88 8.19
N ILE A 76 -15.07 7.95 8.64
CA ILE A 76 -13.85 7.86 9.46
C ILE A 76 -14.11 7.12 10.77
N GLU A 77 -15.25 7.35 11.45
CA GLU A 77 -15.55 6.66 12.70
C GLU A 77 -15.85 5.17 12.49
N SER A 78 -16.52 4.80 11.38
CA SER A 78 -16.68 3.39 11.00
C SER A 78 -15.33 2.70 10.79
N MET A 79 -14.43 3.34 10.02
CA MET A 79 -13.09 2.83 9.78
C MET A 79 -12.29 2.67 11.09
N ARG A 80 -12.43 3.59 12.06
CA ARG A 80 -11.80 3.44 13.39
C ARG A 80 -12.34 2.24 14.15
N ALA A 81 -13.66 2.03 14.13
CA ALA A 81 -14.27 0.89 14.80
C ALA A 81 -13.74 -0.43 14.21
N GLU A 82 -13.66 -0.52 12.88
CA GLU A 82 -13.08 -1.67 12.17
C GLU A 82 -11.60 -1.89 12.54
N MET A 83 -10.77 -0.84 12.59
CA MET A 83 -9.38 -0.93 13.03
C MET A 83 -9.20 -1.42 14.47
N ARG A 84 -10.13 -1.06 15.36
CA ARG A 84 -10.09 -1.55 16.75
C ARG A 84 -10.48 -3.02 16.89
N SER A 85 -11.13 -3.59 15.87
CA SER A 85 -11.47 -5.02 15.82
C SER A 85 -10.46 -5.87 15.04
N MET A 86 -9.33 -5.32 14.60
CA MET A 86 -8.29 -6.09 13.92
C MET A 86 -7.85 -7.29 14.76
N GLY A 87 -7.71 -8.43 14.10
CA GLY A 87 -7.36 -9.70 14.70
C GLY A 87 -6.39 -10.47 13.80
N GLY A 88 -6.63 -11.78 13.62
CA GLY A 88 -5.80 -12.63 12.75
C GLY A 88 -5.92 -12.36 11.24
N GLY A 89 -6.60 -11.28 10.81
CA GLY A 89 -6.82 -10.94 9.41
C GLY A 89 -8.26 -11.18 8.90
N GLU A 90 -8.75 -10.26 8.08
CA GLU A 90 -9.95 -10.36 7.26
C GLU A 90 -9.55 -10.73 5.82
N ILE A 91 -9.94 -11.93 5.40
CA ILE A 91 -9.56 -12.55 4.13
C ILE A 91 -10.74 -13.40 3.61
N ASN A 92 -10.94 -13.46 2.29
CA ASN A 92 -12.00 -14.29 1.72
C ASN A 92 -11.71 -15.80 1.82
N VAL A 93 -12.77 -16.59 1.77
CA VAL A 93 -12.69 -18.05 1.80
C VAL A 93 -12.09 -18.60 0.50
N SER A 94 -11.24 -19.61 0.63
CA SER A 94 -10.68 -20.43 -0.45
C SER A 94 -11.52 -21.69 -0.65
N ALA A 95 -12.10 -21.85 -1.84
CA ALA A 95 -12.83 -23.07 -2.17
C ALA A 95 -11.89 -24.30 -2.21
N TYR A 96 -10.67 -24.12 -2.73
CA TYR A 96 -9.64 -25.16 -2.74
C TYR A 96 -9.31 -25.66 -1.33
N ASP A 97 -8.97 -24.76 -0.41
CA ASP A 97 -8.57 -25.16 0.95
C ASP A 97 -9.77 -25.71 1.74
N THR A 98 -10.96 -25.16 1.53
CA THR A 98 -12.20 -25.69 2.14
C THR A 98 -12.48 -27.13 1.67
N ALA A 99 -12.20 -27.45 0.41
CA ALA A 99 -12.32 -28.82 -0.10
C ALA A 99 -11.33 -29.79 0.57
N TRP A 100 -10.10 -29.37 0.83
CA TRP A 100 -9.14 -30.18 1.59
C TRP A 100 -9.57 -30.41 3.04
N VAL A 101 -10.15 -29.41 3.69
CA VAL A 101 -10.75 -29.57 5.02
C VAL A 101 -11.93 -30.53 4.98
N ALA A 102 -12.78 -30.43 3.96
CA ALA A 102 -13.94 -31.31 3.77
C ALA A 102 -13.56 -32.77 3.52
N LEU A 103 -12.34 -33.05 3.03
CA LEU A 103 -11.82 -34.41 2.82
C LEU A 103 -11.35 -35.09 4.12
N VAL A 104 -11.25 -34.37 5.24
CA VAL A 104 -10.79 -34.97 6.49
C VAL A 104 -11.86 -35.92 7.03
N HIS A 105 -11.51 -37.20 7.18
CA HIS A 105 -12.39 -38.22 7.74
C HIS A 105 -12.52 -38.07 9.26
N ASP A 106 -13.66 -38.48 9.83
CA ASP A 106 -13.84 -38.55 11.29
C ASP A 106 -12.69 -39.36 11.92
N LEU A 107 -11.94 -38.68 12.80
CA LEU A 107 -10.77 -39.25 13.46
C LEU A 107 -11.15 -40.37 14.45
N ASN A 108 -12.44 -40.49 14.80
CA ASN A 108 -12.97 -41.58 15.62
C ASN A 108 -13.40 -42.81 14.81
N GLY A 109 -13.22 -42.79 13.48
CA GLY A 109 -13.49 -43.92 12.60
C GLY A 109 -14.90 -44.00 12.04
N GLY A 110 -15.68 -42.92 12.08
CA GLY A 110 -16.96 -42.81 11.38
C GLY A 110 -16.81 -42.61 9.87
N ASP A 111 -17.85 -42.99 9.10
CA ASP A 111 -17.93 -42.81 7.64
C ASP A 111 -18.41 -41.40 7.23
N ALA A 112 -18.05 -40.38 8.00
CA ALA A 112 -18.49 -39.00 7.80
C ALA A 112 -17.30 -38.02 7.80
N PRO A 113 -17.45 -36.83 7.20
CA PRO A 113 -16.44 -35.79 7.30
C PRO A 113 -16.28 -35.31 8.74
N GLN A 114 -15.05 -35.13 9.20
CA GLN A 114 -14.71 -34.50 10.48
C GLN A 114 -15.28 -33.08 10.57
N PHE A 115 -15.39 -32.38 9.44
CA PHE A 115 -15.88 -31.01 9.35
C PHE A 115 -17.06 -30.90 8.37
N PRO A 116 -18.29 -31.31 8.77
CA PRO A 116 -19.46 -31.22 7.90
C PRO A 116 -19.78 -29.80 7.41
N ALA A 117 -19.45 -28.78 8.23
CA ALA A 117 -19.63 -27.38 7.87
C ALA A 117 -18.83 -26.96 6.62
N ALA A 118 -17.68 -27.60 6.36
CA ALA A 118 -16.89 -27.35 5.15
C ALA A 118 -17.58 -27.91 3.90
N VAL A 119 -18.17 -29.11 3.99
CA VAL A 119 -19.00 -29.68 2.92
C VAL A 119 -20.19 -28.78 2.62
N ASP A 120 -20.91 -28.36 3.67
CA ASP A 120 -22.03 -27.42 3.57
C ASP A 120 -21.65 -26.11 2.86
N TRP A 121 -20.46 -25.58 3.16
CA TRP A 121 -19.95 -24.37 2.51
C TRP A 121 -19.74 -24.61 1.01
N ILE A 122 -19.10 -25.71 0.61
CA ILE A 122 -18.85 -26.05 -0.80
C ILE A 122 -20.17 -26.09 -1.58
N VAL A 123 -21.17 -26.79 -1.04
CA VAL A 123 -22.49 -26.99 -1.66
C VAL A 123 -23.23 -25.67 -1.88
N ARG A 124 -23.07 -24.69 -0.99
CA ARG A 124 -23.76 -23.39 -1.06
C ARG A 124 -23.06 -22.38 -1.96
N ASN A 125 -21.82 -22.63 -2.38
CA ASN A 125 -20.96 -21.63 -3.03
C ASN A 125 -20.48 -22.02 -4.44
N GLN A 126 -21.14 -22.98 -5.11
CA GLN A 126 -20.90 -23.21 -6.54
C GLN A 126 -21.35 -22.00 -7.36
N LEU A 127 -20.49 -21.51 -8.25
CA LEU A 127 -20.78 -20.39 -9.14
C LEU A 127 -21.78 -20.79 -10.25
N PRO A 128 -22.47 -19.81 -10.88
CA PRO A 128 -23.47 -20.09 -11.91
C PRO A 128 -22.96 -20.86 -13.14
N ASP A 129 -21.65 -20.80 -13.43
CA ASP A 129 -21.00 -21.52 -14.53
C ASP A 129 -20.59 -22.96 -14.17
N GLY A 130 -20.87 -23.40 -12.93
CA GLY A 130 -20.51 -24.71 -12.40
C GLY A 130 -19.13 -24.76 -11.72
N SER A 131 -18.35 -23.68 -11.75
CA SER A 131 -17.03 -23.61 -11.11
C SER A 131 -17.11 -23.20 -9.63
N TRP A 132 -15.98 -23.30 -8.94
CA TRP A 132 -15.70 -22.61 -7.68
C TRP A 132 -14.44 -21.73 -7.85
N GLY A 133 -14.33 -20.65 -7.08
CA GLY A 133 -13.18 -19.71 -7.11
C GLY A 133 -13.62 -18.26 -6.84
N ASP A 134 -12.78 -17.29 -7.19
CA ASP A 134 -13.15 -15.86 -7.05
C ASP A 134 -14.30 -15.50 -8.01
N ALA A 135 -15.39 -14.94 -7.46
CA ALA A 135 -16.59 -14.63 -8.22
C ALA A 135 -16.43 -13.37 -9.10
N ALA A 136 -15.56 -12.44 -8.71
CA ALA A 136 -15.37 -11.15 -9.38
C ALA A 136 -14.24 -11.18 -10.41
N MET A 137 -13.27 -12.07 -10.27
CA MET A 137 -12.14 -12.25 -11.17
C MET A 137 -12.06 -13.68 -11.70
N PHE A 138 -11.99 -13.82 -13.02
CA PHE A 138 -11.78 -15.11 -13.66
C PHE A 138 -10.29 -15.30 -13.96
N LEU A 139 -9.68 -16.31 -13.34
CA LEU A 139 -8.36 -16.84 -13.70
C LEU A 139 -8.51 -18.36 -13.87
N VAL A 140 -8.08 -18.92 -14.99
CA VAL A 140 -8.37 -20.34 -15.28
C VAL A 140 -7.66 -21.27 -14.32
N HIS A 141 -6.44 -20.94 -13.89
CA HIS A 141 -5.72 -21.67 -12.85
C HIS A 141 -6.55 -21.75 -11.56
N ASP A 142 -7.13 -20.63 -11.12
CA ASP A 142 -7.95 -20.54 -9.89
C ASP A 142 -9.23 -21.37 -10.00
N ARG A 143 -9.96 -21.17 -11.10
CA ARG A 143 -11.24 -21.84 -11.32
C ARG A 143 -11.07 -23.34 -11.48
N ILE A 144 -10.09 -23.80 -12.27
CA ILE A 144 -9.87 -25.23 -12.49
C ILE A 144 -9.40 -25.91 -11.20
N LEU A 145 -8.44 -25.32 -10.48
CA LEU A 145 -7.92 -25.89 -9.23
C LEU A 145 -9.01 -26.01 -8.16
N SER A 146 -9.73 -24.92 -7.91
CA SER A 146 -10.81 -24.87 -6.92
C SER A 146 -11.96 -25.82 -7.28
N THR A 147 -12.39 -25.83 -8.54
CA THR A 147 -13.48 -26.70 -9.00
C THR A 147 -13.10 -28.17 -8.88
N LEU A 148 -11.89 -28.56 -9.29
CA LEU A 148 -11.43 -29.93 -9.19
C LEU A 148 -11.39 -30.40 -7.72
N ALA A 149 -10.88 -29.57 -6.82
CA ALA A 149 -10.84 -29.88 -5.39
C ALA A 149 -12.25 -30.09 -4.82
N CYS A 150 -13.20 -29.18 -5.10
CA CYS A 150 -14.58 -29.30 -4.65
C CYS A 150 -15.27 -30.57 -5.19
N VAL A 151 -15.08 -30.88 -6.47
CA VAL A 151 -15.64 -32.09 -7.09
C VAL A 151 -15.06 -33.36 -6.44
N VAL A 152 -13.74 -33.41 -6.22
CA VAL A 152 -13.09 -34.52 -5.53
C VAL A 152 -13.66 -34.69 -4.11
N ALA A 153 -13.82 -33.61 -3.36
CA ALA A 153 -14.39 -33.64 -2.01
C ALA A 153 -15.84 -34.18 -2.01
N LEU A 154 -16.73 -33.61 -2.82
CA LEU A 154 -18.13 -34.05 -2.89
C LEU A 154 -18.29 -35.51 -3.37
N THR A 155 -17.47 -35.91 -4.35
CA THR A 155 -17.47 -37.28 -4.88
C THR A 155 -16.99 -38.28 -3.83
N SER A 156 -15.97 -37.93 -3.03
CA SER A 156 -15.43 -38.81 -1.97
C SER A 156 -16.48 -39.17 -0.92
N TRP A 157 -17.48 -38.30 -0.72
CA TRP A 157 -18.61 -38.53 0.19
C TRP A 157 -19.88 -39.04 -0.51
N ASN A 158 -19.83 -39.29 -1.82
CA ASN A 158 -21.00 -39.66 -2.64
C ASN A 158 -22.19 -38.67 -2.48
N MET A 159 -21.88 -37.38 -2.46
CA MET A 159 -22.84 -36.29 -2.23
C MET A 159 -22.97 -35.36 -3.44
N HIS A 160 -24.17 -34.78 -3.62
CA HIS A 160 -24.43 -33.68 -4.57
C HIS A 160 -23.96 -33.93 -6.01
N ALA A 161 -24.35 -35.08 -6.57
CA ALA A 161 -23.97 -35.50 -7.93
C ALA A 161 -24.26 -34.44 -9.01
N ASP A 162 -25.34 -33.68 -8.89
CA ASP A 162 -25.69 -32.60 -9.82
C ASP A 162 -24.64 -31.47 -9.85
N GLN A 163 -24.08 -31.13 -8.68
CA GLN A 163 -23.02 -30.12 -8.59
C GLN A 163 -21.70 -30.66 -9.12
N CYS A 164 -21.39 -31.92 -8.84
CA CYS A 164 -20.23 -32.62 -9.39
C CYS A 164 -20.28 -32.62 -10.93
N ASP A 165 -21.42 -32.96 -11.53
CA ASP A 165 -21.60 -32.97 -12.98
C ASP A 165 -21.38 -31.59 -13.61
N ARG A 166 -21.89 -30.52 -12.97
CA ARG A 166 -21.65 -29.13 -13.42
C ARG A 166 -20.17 -28.75 -13.33
N GLY A 167 -19.51 -29.12 -12.23
CA GLY A 167 -18.07 -28.87 -12.03
C GLY A 167 -17.21 -29.60 -13.06
N LEU A 168 -17.49 -30.88 -13.31
CA LEU A 168 -16.81 -31.66 -14.36
C LEU A 168 -17.08 -31.09 -15.74
N SER A 169 -18.30 -30.65 -16.03
CA SER A 169 -18.64 -29.96 -17.29
C SER A 169 -17.82 -28.68 -17.47
N PHE A 170 -17.67 -27.89 -16.40
CA PHE A 170 -16.83 -26.69 -16.42
C PHE A 170 -15.35 -27.04 -16.71
N ILE A 171 -14.79 -28.03 -16.01
CA ILE A 171 -13.40 -28.47 -16.20
C ILE A 171 -13.17 -28.91 -17.65
N ARG A 172 -14.01 -29.82 -18.18
CA ARG A 172 -13.88 -30.31 -19.58
C ARG A 172 -13.88 -29.18 -20.61
N LYS A 173 -14.68 -28.13 -20.38
CA LYS A 173 -14.79 -26.98 -21.30
C LYS A 173 -13.61 -26.01 -21.23
N ASN A 174 -12.87 -25.99 -20.12
CA ASN A 174 -11.88 -24.93 -19.84
C ASN A 174 -10.46 -25.41 -19.61
N ILE A 175 -10.21 -26.71 -19.38
CA ILE A 175 -8.89 -27.22 -19.00
C ILE A 175 -7.80 -26.92 -20.04
N TRP A 176 -8.14 -26.95 -21.33
CA TRP A 176 -7.23 -26.63 -22.45
C TRP A 176 -6.65 -25.20 -22.34
N ARG A 177 -7.38 -24.26 -21.72
CA ARG A 177 -6.96 -22.87 -21.56
C ARG A 177 -5.79 -22.71 -20.59
N LEU A 178 -5.49 -23.73 -19.77
CA LEU A 178 -4.28 -23.74 -18.94
C LEU A 178 -3.00 -23.66 -19.79
N GLY A 179 -3.04 -24.12 -21.05
CA GLY A 179 -1.92 -24.02 -21.98
C GLY A 179 -1.76 -22.64 -22.63
N GLU A 180 -2.76 -21.77 -22.51
CA GLU A 180 -2.76 -20.42 -23.10
C GLU A 180 -2.47 -19.31 -22.08
N GLU A 181 -2.61 -19.59 -20.78
CA GLU A 181 -2.39 -18.57 -19.76
C GLU A 181 -0.91 -18.23 -19.55
N GLU A 182 -0.66 -16.94 -19.30
CA GLU A 182 0.67 -16.44 -18.99
C GLU A 182 1.18 -17.01 -17.66
N GLU A 183 2.44 -17.46 -17.65
CA GLU A 183 3.09 -18.04 -16.46
C GLU A 183 3.18 -17.05 -15.30
N ASP A 184 3.14 -15.75 -15.60
CA ASP A 184 3.30 -14.66 -14.66
C ASP A 184 2.18 -14.60 -13.61
N TRP A 185 1.01 -15.18 -13.85
CA TRP A 185 -0.13 -15.22 -12.91
C TRP A 185 -0.39 -16.60 -12.30
N MET A 186 0.58 -17.51 -12.41
CA MET A 186 0.45 -18.87 -11.89
C MET A 186 0.38 -18.88 -10.35
N LEU A 187 -0.61 -19.61 -9.82
CA LEU A 187 -0.84 -19.75 -8.38
C LEU A 187 0.32 -20.44 -7.66
N ILE A 188 0.46 -20.16 -6.35
CA ILE A 188 1.47 -20.81 -5.49
C ILE A 188 1.24 -22.32 -5.49
N GLY A 189 2.28 -23.06 -5.87
CA GLY A 189 2.29 -24.52 -5.79
C GLY A 189 1.41 -25.22 -6.84
N PHE A 190 0.79 -24.50 -7.79
CA PHE A 190 -0.14 -25.07 -8.78
C PHE A 190 0.43 -26.31 -9.49
N GLU A 191 1.69 -26.23 -9.95
CA GLU A 191 2.38 -27.31 -10.64
C GLU A 191 2.53 -28.58 -9.79
N ILE A 192 2.45 -28.46 -8.46
CA ILE A 192 2.60 -29.58 -7.52
C ILE A 192 1.23 -30.06 -7.07
N THR A 193 0.31 -29.14 -6.74
CA THR A 193 -1.00 -29.45 -6.18
C THR A 193 -2.02 -29.90 -7.21
N PHE A 194 -2.01 -29.32 -8.41
CA PHE A 194 -2.97 -29.66 -9.46
C PHE A 194 -2.81 -31.11 -9.95
N PRO A 195 -1.60 -31.60 -10.31
CA PRO A 195 -1.44 -33.01 -10.70
C PRO A 195 -1.83 -34.00 -9.60
N SER A 196 -1.58 -33.65 -8.33
CA SER A 196 -1.97 -34.52 -7.21
C SER A 196 -3.49 -34.64 -7.07
N LEU A 197 -4.24 -33.55 -7.31
CA LEU A 197 -5.70 -33.62 -7.40
C LEU A 197 -6.20 -34.42 -8.60
N ILE A 198 -5.50 -34.35 -9.74
CA ILE A 198 -5.83 -35.18 -10.91
C ILE A 198 -5.69 -36.67 -10.57
N GLU A 199 -4.63 -37.07 -9.86
CA GLU A 199 -4.47 -38.46 -9.40
C GLU A 199 -5.57 -38.89 -8.42
N MET A 200 -5.99 -38.01 -7.51
CA MET A 200 -7.15 -38.28 -6.64
C MET A 200 -8.44 -38.47 -7.45
N ALA A 201 -8.70 -37.59 -8.43
CA ALA A 201 -9.87 -37.68 -9.29
C ALA A 201 -9.89 -39.00 -10.10
N LYS A 202 -8.74 -39.43 -10.63
CA LYS A 202 -8.60 -40.74 -11.29
C LYS A 202 -8.93 -41.90 -10.34
N GLY A 203 -8.44 -41.84 -9.10
CA GLY A 203 -8.75 -42.83 -8.06
C GLY A 203 -10.24 -42.97 -7.75
N LEU A 204 -11.01 -41.89 -7.94
CA LEU A 204 -12.47 -41.84 -7.79
C LEU A 204 -13.23 -42.20 -9.07
N GLY A 205 -12.53 -42.52 -10.18
CA GLY A 205 -13.16 -42.83 -11.46
C GLY A 205 -13.76 -41.61 -12.18
N LEU A 206 -13.32 -40.40 -11.84
CA LEU A 206 -13.78 -39.17 -12.50
C LEU A 206 -13.14 -39.02 -13.89
N ASP A 207 -13.98 -38.75 -14.88
CA ASP A 207 -13.55 -38.51 -16.26
C ASP A 207 -13.01 -37.08 -16.42
N ILE A 208 -11.70 -36.93 -16.22
CA ILE A 208 -10.94 -35.68 -16.40
C ILE A 208 -10.08 -35.79 -17.68
N PRO A 209 -10.00 -34.74 -18.53
CA PRO A 209 -9.17 -34.76 -19.76
C PRO A 209 -7.66 -34.79 -19.49
N CYS A 210 -7.14 -35.94 -19.03
CA CYS A 210 -5.74 -36.09 -18.63
C CYS A 210 -4.77 -36.05 -19.83
N ASP A 211 -5.24 -36.43 -21.02
CA ASP A 211 -4.44 -36.43 -22.26
C ASP A 211 -4.34 -35.05 -22.90
N ASP A 212 -4.96 -34.02 -22.30
CA ASP A 212 -4.85 -32.64 -22.78
C ASP A 212 -3.38 -32.17 -22.72
N PRO A 213 -2.82 -31.57 -23.78
CA PRO A 213 -1.44 -31.10 -23.82
C PRO A 213 -1.08 -30.17 -22.66
N ALA A 214 -2.01 -29.32 -22.22
CA ALA A 214 -1.78 -28.40 -21.11
C ALA A 214 -1.55 -29.16 -19.80
N VAL A 215 -2.32 -30.23 -19.57
CA VAL A 215 -2.16 -31.09 -18.38
C VAL A 215 -0.81 -31.81 -18.43
N GLN A 216 -0.44 -32.39 -19.57
CA GLN A 216 0.83 -33.09 -19.74
C GLN A 216 2.05 -32.18 -19.48
N GLU A 217 1.98 -30.95 -19.96
CA GLU A 217 3.01 -29.93 -19.70
C GLU A 217 3.14 -29.62 -18.21
N ILE A 218 2.02 -29.51 -17.47
CA ILE A 218 2.05 -29.30 -16.02
C ILE A 218 2.70 -30.48 -15.30
N TYR A 219 2.43 -31.73 -15.71
CA TYR A 219 3.13 -32.91 -15.18
C TYR A 219 4.63 -32.87 -15.45
N ALA A 220 5.04 -32.45 -16.66
CA ALA A 220 6.45 -32.32 -17.00
C ALA A 220 7.14 -31.27 -16.10
N ARG A 221 6.49 -30.12 -15.87
CA ARG A 221 6.96 -29.08 -14.94
C ARG A 221 7.04 -29.58 -13.51
N ARG A 222 6.02 -30.30 -13.03
CA ARG A 222 6.02 -30.94 -11.70
C ARG A 222 7.25 -31.82 -11.53
N ASN A 223 7.49 -32.71 -12.48
CA ASN A 223 8.62 -33.65 -12.41
C ASN A 223 9.95 -32.91 -12.39
N LEU A 224 10.13 -31.90 -13.25
CA LEU A 224 11.33 -31.06 -13.25
C LEU A 224 11.51 -30.27 -11.94
N LYS A 225 10.41 -29.82 -11.32
CA LYS A 225 10.45 -29.10 -10.05
C LYS A 225 10.79 -30.02 -8.88
N LEU A 226 10.21 -31.22 -8.85
CA LEU A 226 10.49 -32.22 -7.82
C LEU A 226 11.95 -32.71 -7.85
N THR A 227 12.63 -32.75 -9.00
CA THR A 227 14.07 -33.08 -9.04
C THR A 227 14.95 -31.98 -8.44
N LYS A 228 14.47 -30.73 -8.41
CA LYS A 228 15.18 -29.58 -7.84
C LYS A 228 14.90 -29.39 -6.35
N ILE A 229 13.81 -29.97 -5.83
CA ILE A 229 13.46 -29.88 -4.41
C ILE A 229 14.37 -30.82 -3.63
N PRO A 230 15.25 -30.30 -2.74
CA PRO A 230 16.08 -31.16 -1.92
C PRO A 230 15.16 -31.81 -0.87
N ARG A 231 14.80 -33.08 -1.05
CA ARG A 231 13.86 -33.79 -0.16
C ARG A 231 14.32 -33.78 1.30
N GLU A 232 15.63 -33.76 1.53
CA GLU A 232 16.18 -33.66 2.89
C GLU A 232 15.95 -32.28 3.51
N VAL A 233 16.01 -31.19 2.72
CA VAL A 233 15.73 -29.83 3.20
C VAL A 233 14.28 -29.67 3.62
N LEU A 234 13.34 -30.26 2.86
CA LEU A 234 11.90 -30.27 3.19
C LEU A 234 11.61 -30.80 4.61
N HIS A 235 12.43 -31.74 5.10
CA HIS A 235 12.23 -32.40 6.40
C HIS A 235 13.20 -31.96 7.49
N THR A 236 14.06 -30.96 7.23
CA THR A 236 15.04 -30.44 8.21
C THR A 236 14.81 -28.98 8.57
N ALA A 237 14.27 -28.17 7.67
CA ALA A 237 14.08 -26.75 7.90
C ALA A 237 12.72 -26.27 7.37
N PRO A 238 12.08 -25.30 8.04
CA PRO A 238 10.91 -24.63 7.49
C PRO A 238 11.25 -23.93 6.18
N THR A 239 10.51 -24.25 5.13
CA THR A 239 10.64 -23.61 3.82
C THR A 239 9.25 -23.32 3.27
N SER A 240 9.16 -22.50 2.20
CA SER A 240 7.89 -22.21 1.51
C SER A 240 7.18 -23.47 1.01
N LEU A 241 7.90 -24.59 0.84
CA LEU A 241 7.33 -25.88 0.44
C LEU A 241 6.34 -26.45 1.45
N LEU A 242 6.47 -26.11 2.74
CA LEU A 242 5.51 -26.51 3.78
C LEU A 242 4.09 -26.00 3.48
N TYR A 243 3.99 -24.90 2.72
CA TYR A 243 2.70 -24.36 2.31
C TYR A 243 1.93 -25.28 1.37
N SER A 244 2.58 -26.18 0.62
CA SER A 244 1.94 -26.99 -0.45
C SER A 244 2.21 -28.50 -0.34
N ILE A 245 2.34 -29.01 0.90
CA ILE A 245 2.65 -30.43 1.15
C ILE A 245 1.54 -31.39 0.70
N GLU A 246 0.30 -30.92 0.55
CA GLU A 246 -0.82 -31.70 0.03
C GLU A 246 -0.64 -32.14 -1.43
N GLY A 247 0.26 -31.48 -2.16
CA GLY A 247 0.64 -31.87 -3.51
C GLY A 247 1.85 -32.81 -3.59
N MET A 248 2.44 -33.19 -2.45
CA MET A 248 3.67 -33.98 -2.38
C MET A 248 3.42 -35.44 -1.98
N VAL A 249 4.37 -36.31 -2.29
CA VAL A 249 4.32 -37.75 -2.00
C VAL A 249 5.58 -38.20 -1.24
N ASP A 250 5.50 -39.36 -0.60
CA ASP A 250 6.54 -39.97 0.25
C ASP A 250 7.12 -39.02 1.31
N LEU A 251 6.22 -38.44 2.10
CA LEU A 251 6.58 -37.52 3.19
C LEU A 251 6.89 -38.28 4.48
N ASP A 252 7.93 -37.84 5.20
CA ASP A 252 8.22 -38.30 6.55
C ASP A 252 7.49 -37.40 7.56
N TRP A 253 6.29 -37.85 7.96
CA TRP A 253 5.42 -37.15 8.89
C TRP A 253 6.05 -36.94 10.28
N ASN A 254 6.88 -37.87 10.75
CA ASN A 254 7.53 -37.73 12.05
C ASN A 254 8.51 -36.55 12.07
N ARG A 255 9.13 -36.26 10.93
CA ARG A 255 10.01 -35.10 10.76
C ARG A 255 9.21 -33.83 10.47
N LEU A 256 8.22 -33.90 9.58
CA LEU A 256 7.40 -32.74 9.23
C LEU A 256 6.62 -32.16 10.41
N LEU A 257 6.05 -32.99 11.29
CA LEU A 257 5.33 -32.51 12.49
C LEU A 257 6.20 -31.68 13.45
N LYS A 258 7.53 -31.75 13.33
CA LYS A 258 8.47 -30.92 14.09
C LYS A 258 8.65 -29.53 13.49
N LEU A 259 8.26 -29.33 12.23
CA LEU A 259 8.38 -28.07 11.48
C LEU A 259 7.08 -27.26 11.45
N ARG A 260 5.99 -27.78 12.02
CA ARG A 260 4.71 -27.06 12.14
C ARG A 260 4.87 -25.76 12.94
N CYS A 261 4.01 -24.81 12.64
CA CYS A 261 3.88 -23.57 13.38
C CYS A 261 3.39 -23.82 14.82
N PRO A 262 3.63 -22.89 15.76
CA PRO A 262 3.17 -22.99 17.14
C PRO A 262 1.64 -23.16 17.28
N ASP A 263 0.87 -22.53 16.40
CA ASP A 263 -0.59 -22.62 16.30
C ASP A 263 -1.10 -24.01 15.85
N GLY A 264 -0.23 -24.87 15.33
CA GLY A 264 -0.56 -26.20 14.82
C GLY A 264 -0.60 -26.30 13.31
N SER A 265 -0.46 -25.19 12.59
CA SER A 265 -0.52 -25.17 11.12
C SER A 265 0.78 -25.59 10.44
N PHE A 266 0.67 -25.95 9.17
CA PHE A 266 1.80 -26.01 8.23
C PHE A 266 1.85 -24.72 7.41
N LEU A 267 2.74 -23.83 7.81
CA LEU A 267 2.97 -22.50 7.22
C LEU A 267 1.66 -21.73 6.98
N SER A 268 0.76 -21.74 7.96
CA SER A 268 -0.53 -21.03 7.91
C SER A 268 -1.46 -21.49 6.77
N SER A 269 -1.21 -22.61 6.09
CA SER A 269 -2.14 -23.13 5.07
C SER A 269 -3.14 -24.12 5.65
N PRO A 270 -4.45 -23.87 5.52
CA PRO A 270 -5.47 -24.84 5.90
C PRO A 270 -5.42 -26.13 5.06
N ALA A 271 -5.23 -26.09 3.74
CA ALA A 271 -5.11 -27.32 2.94
C ALA A 271 -3.94 -28.21 3.36
N ALA A 272 -2.75 -27.61 3.56
CA ALA A 272 -1.57 -28.34 4.01
C ALA A 272 -1.79 -28.99 5.38
N THR A 273 -2.42 -28.24 6.28
CA THR A 273 -2.69 -28.69 7.65
C THR A 273 -3.79 -29.75 7.70
N ALA A 274 -4.84 -29.62 6.88
CA ALA A 274 -5.88 -30.63 6.73
C ALA A 274 -5.30 -31.95 6.17
N TYR A 275 -4.41 -31.85 5.18
CA TYR A 275 -3.70 -33.01 4.66
C TYR A 275 -2.83 -33.66 5.74
N ALA A 276 -2.04 -32.89 6.49
CA ALA A 276 -1.24 -33.41 7.60
C ALA A 276 -2.11 -34.07 8.69
N LEU A 277 -3.24 -33.46 9.02
CA LEU A 277 -4.22 -34.00 9.97
C LEU A 277 -4.73 -35.37 9.50
N GLN A 278 -5.16 -35.46 8.24
CA GLN A 278 -5.66 -36.71 7.64
C GLN A 278 -4.62 -37.84 7.70
N GLN A 279 -3.33 -37.52 7.58
CA GLN A 279 -2.26 -38.51 7.54
C GLN A 279 -1.75 -38.92 8.92
N THR A 280 -1.97 -38.09 9.95
CA THR A 280 -1.30 -38.26 11.26
C THR A 280 -2.24 -38.29 12.46
N GLY A 281 -3.46 -37.79 12.33
CA GLY A 281 -4.37 -37.58 13.46
C GLY A 281 -3.86 -36.55 14.48
N ASP A 282 -2.93 -35.67 14.08
CA ASP A 282 -2.29 -34.75 15.01
C ASP A 282 -3.27 -33.73 15.63
N GLN A 283 -3.30 -33.69 16.96
CA GLN A 283 -4.28 -32.90 17.69
C GLN A 283 -4.09 -31.38 17.56
N LYS A 284 -2.87 -30.90 17.28
CA LYS A 284 -2.67 -29.46 17.05
C LYS A 284 -3.17 -29.05 15.68
N CYS A 285 -2.94 -29.88 14.65
CA CYS A 285 -3.53 -29.67 13.33
C CYS A 285 -5.06 -29.65 13.42
N LEU A 286 -5.66 -30.59 14.18
CA LEU A 286 -7.11 -30.63 14.43
C LEU A 286 -7.60 -29.32 15.05
N LYS A 287 -6.94 -28.88 16.14
CA LYS A 287 -7.31 -27.65 16.83
C LYS A 287 -7.27 -26.43 15.91
N TYR A 288 -6.20 -26.28 15.11
CA TYR A 288 -6.07 -25.19 14.16
C TYR A 288 -7.20 -25.17 13.12
N ILE A 289 -7.52 -26.31 12.50
CA ILE A 289 -8.58 -26.39 11.50
C ILE A 289 -9.95 -26.12 12.13
N ASP A 290 -10.23 -26.65 13.32
CA ASP A 290 -11.51 -26.45 14.03
C ASP A 290 -11.76 -24.97 14.35
N GLU A 291 -10.73 -24.25 14.83
CA GLU A 291 -10.80 -22.82 15.11
C GLU A 291 -11.09 -21.99 13.85
N ILE A 292 -10.45 -22.33 12.72
CA ILE A 292 -10.64 -21.60 11.46
C ILE A 292 -12.00 -21.90 10.84
N VAL A 293 -12.41 -23.17 10.77
CA VAL A 293 -13.73 -23.56 10.26
C VAL A 293 -14.84 -22.85 11.06
N THR A 294 -14.67 -22.75 12.38
CA THR A 294 -15.59 -22.00 13.26
C THR A 294 -15.58 -20.52 12.92
N LYS A 295 -14.40 -19.90 12.79
CA LYS A 295 -14.25 -18.48 12.49
C LYS A 295 -14.86 -18.08 11.15
N PHE A 296 -14.71 -18.92 10.13
CA PHE A 296 -15.13 -18.64 8.75
C PHE A 296 -16.43 -19.37 8.35
N ASN A 297 -17.23 -19.78 9.35
CA ASN A 297 -18.56 -20.35 9.17
C ASN A 297 -18.61 -21.51 8.16
N GLY A 298 -17.68 -22.47 8.31
CA GLY A 298 -17.57 -23.66 7.46
C GLY A 298 -16.47 -23.55 6.41
N GLY A 299 -16.31 -22.37 5.80
CA GLY A 299 -15.21 -22.12 4.87
C GLY A 299 -13.86 -21.98 5.59
N VAL A 300 -12.76 -21.98 4.83
CA VAL A 300 -11.44 -21.56 5.31
C VAL A 300 -10.70 -20.75 4.23
N PRO A 301 -9.88 -19.74 4.56
CA PRO A 301 -9.05 -19.02 3.58
C PRO A 301 -7.87 -19.88 3.09
N CYS A 302 -7.08 -19.38 2.14
CA CYS A 302 -5.88 -20.11 1.71
C CYS A 302 -4.67 -19.95 2.63
N VAL A 303 -4.67 -18.89 3.46
CA VAL A 303 -3.65 -18.59 4.45
C VAL A 303 -4.30 -17.98 5.69
N TYR A 304 -3.93 -18.46 6.89
CA TYR A 304 -4.38 -17.90 8.16
C TYR A 304 -3.44 -18.25 9.32
N PRO A 305 -3.20 -17.33 10.28
CA PRO A 305 -3.55 -15.92 10.24
C PRO A 305 -2.73 -15.13 9.21
N VAL A 306 -3.10 -13.86 9.00
CA VAL A 306 -2.37 -12.86 8.19
C VAL A 306 -2.30 -11.52 8.95
N ASP A 307 -2.19 -11.59 10.28
CA ASP A 307 -2.24 -10.43 11.15
C ASP A 307 -1.14 -9.40 10.85
N THR A 308 0.12 -9.84 10.74
CA THR A 308 1.26 -8.96 10.48
C THR A 308 1.07 -8.24 9.15
N PHE A 309 0.74 -8.99 8.11
CA PHE A 309 0.44 -8.46 6.78
C PHE A 309 -0.71 -7.44 6.82
N GLU A 310 -1.84 -7.76 7.45
CA GLU A 310 -2.99 -6.85 7.51
C GLU A 310 -2.68 -5.55 8.27
N HIS A 311 -2.02 -5.62 9.42
CA HIS A 311 -1.66 -4.45 10.22
C HIS A 311 -0.72 -3.52 9.44
N LEU A 312 0.31 -4.07 8.81
CA LEU A 312 1.31 -3.29 8.09
C LEU A 312 0.71 -2.64 6.83
N TRP A 313 -0.05 -3.39 6.02
CA TRP A 313 -0.65 -2.85 4.80
C TRP A 313 -1.74 -1.83 5.09
N THR A 314 -2.54 -2.03 6.15
CA THR A 314 -3.52 -1.03 6.57
C THR A 314 -2.86 0.32 6.81
N VAL A 315 -1.77 0.35 7.59
CA VAL A 315 -1.05 1.60 7.88
C VAL A 315 -0.42 2.19 6.61
N ASP A 316 0.16 1.35 5.75
CA ASP A 316 0.69 1.81 4.45
C ASP A 316 -0.39 2.49 3.60
N ARG A 317 -1.55 1.85 3.43
CA ARG A 317 -2.64 2.38 2.61
C ARG A 317 -3.18 3.69 3.18
N LEU A 318 -3.41 3.78 4.49
CA LEU A 318 -3.86 5.02 5.14
C LEU A 318 -2.86 6.17 4.98
N ASN A 319 -1.56 5.88 5.08
CA ASN A 319 -0.49 6.86 4.89
C ASN A 319 -0.44 7.37 3.45
N ARG A 320 -0.39 6.47 2.46
CA ARG A 320 -0.29 6.84 1.04
C ARG A 320 -1.55 7.53 0.53
N LEU A 321 -2.73 7.13 0.99
CA LEU A 321 -4.00 7.81 0.72
C LEU A 321 -4.12 9.17 1.43
N GLY A 322 -3.17 9.54 2.28
CA GLY A 322 -3.11 10.85 2.92
C GLY A 322 -4.20 11.07 3.99
N ILE A 323 -4.75 9.99 4.56
CA ILE A 323 -5.82 10.05 5.57
C ILE A 323 -5.39 9.53 6.95
N SER A 324 -4.15 9.09 7.10
CA SER A 324 -3.61 8.54 8.37
C SER A 324 -3.76 9.44 9.59
N ARG A 325 -3.77 10.77 9.42
CA ARG A 325 -3.98 11.74 10.52
C ARG A 325 -5.30 11.56 11.28
N TYR A 326 -6.29 10.88 10.69
CA TYR A 326 -7.56 10.60 11.36
C TYR A 326 -7.48 9.38 12.30
N PHE A 327 -6.41 8.60 12.20
CA PHE A 327 -6.25 7.27 12.81
C PHE A 327 -4.99 7.16 13.67
N THR A 328 -4.52 8.27 14.27
CA THR A 328 -3.24 8.31 14.99
C THR A 328 -3.16 7.29 16.12
N ASN A 329 -4.25 7.05 16.85
CA ASN A 329 -4.26 6.08 17.95
C ASN A 329 -4.32 4.65 17.43
N GLU A 330 -5.16 4.40 16.44
CA GLU A 330 -5.31 3.08 15.80
C GLU A 330 -4.01 2.66 15.11
N ILE A 331 -3.37 3.57 14.36
CA ILE A 331 -2.04 3.32 13.76
C ILE A 331 -1.00 3.05 14.84
N ARG A 332 -1.00 3.79 15.96
CA ARG A 332 -0.09 3.50 17.07
C ARG A 332 -0.28 2.08 17.59
N GLN A 333 -1.52 1.63 17.78
CA GLN A 333 -1.81 0.26 18.20
C GLN A 333 -1.31 -0.77 17.20
N CYS A 334 -1.47 -0.53 15.89
CA CYS A 334 -0.92 -1.41 14.86
C CYS A 334 0.62 -1.47 14.92
N MET A 335 1.29 -0.34 15.13
CA MET A 335 2.75 -0.29 15.25
C MET A 335 3.24 -0.92 16.56
N ASP A 336 2.54 -0.72 17.68
CA ASP A 336 2.84 -1.39 18.96
C ASP A 336 2.71 -2.91 18.83
N TYR A 337 1.68 -3.38 18.11
CA TYR A 337 1.50 -4.80 17.81
C TYR A 337 2.65 -5.33 16.95
N ALA A 338 2.94 -4.69 15.81
CA ALA A 338 4.04 -5.09 14.94
C ALA A 338 5.38 -5.10 15.72
N TYR A 339 5.68 -4.04 16.48
CA TYR A 339 6.94 -3.94 17.22
C TYR A 339 7.10 -5.04 18.29
N ARG A 340 6.00 -5.41 18.98
CA ARG A 340 6.01 -6.51 19.96
C ARG A 340 6.48 -7.83 19.34
N HIS A 341 6.21 -8.02 18.05
CA HIS A 341 6.53 -9.23 17.31
C HIS A 341 7.75 -9.08 16.39
N TRP A 342 8.37 -7.89 16.34
CA TRP A 342 9.57 -7.65 15.56
C TRP A 342 10.72 -8.51 16.08
N SER A 343 11.48 -9.11 15.16
CA SER A 343 12.63 -9.94 15.49
C SER A 343 13.78 -9.72 14.50
N GLU A 344 14.99 -10.14 14.87
CA GLU A 344 16.18 -10.03 14.01
C GLU A 344 16.08 -10.89 12.74
N SER A 345 15.18 -11.88 12.70
CA SER A 345 14.90 -12.67 11.50
C SER A 345 13.85 -12.04 10.57
N GLY A 346 13.17 -10.98 11.02
CA GLY A 346 12.14 -10.27 10.25
C GLY A 346 10.72 -10.80 10.47
N PHE A 347 9.85 -10.48 9.52
CA PHE A 347 8.43 -10.86 9.50
C PHE A 347 8.11 -11.87 8.41
N GLY A 348 7.04 -12.62 8.65
CA GLY A 348 6.25 -13.23 7.59
C GLY A 348 4.82 -12.68 7.66
N SER A 349 3.92 -13.22 6.85
CA SER A 349 2.51 -12.80 6.83
C SER A 349 1.81 -12.89 8.20
N ALA A 350 2.22 -13.86 9.03
CA ALA A 350 1.86 -14.00 10.42
C ALA A 350 3.08 -13.78 11.33
N TRP A 351 2.86 -13.27 12.55
CA TRP A 351 3.97 -12.91 13.44
C TRP A 351 4.85 -14.11 13.85
N ASP A 352 4.23 -15.27 14.07
CA ASP A 352 4.89 -16.51 14.45
C ASP A 352 5.25 -17.41 13.26
N SER A 353 5.09 -16.90 12.02
CA SER A 353 5.47 -17.65 10.82
C SER A 353 6.94 -18.08 10.91
N PRO A 354 7.27 -19.38 10.74
CA PRO A 354 8.64 -19.86 10.80
C PRO A 354 9.44 -19.48 9.55
N VAL A 355 8.77 -19.11 8.45
CA VAL A 355 9.40 -18.61 7.23
C VAL A 355 9.14 -17.11 7.15
N LYS A 356 10.23 -16.35 7.08
CA LYS A 356 10.21 -14.89 6.96
C LYS A 356 10.40 -14.50 5.49
N ASP A 357 9.79 -13.39 5.09
CA ASP A 357 9.90 -12.84 3.74
C ASP A 357 10.32 -11.36 3.77
N ILE A 358 10.97 -10.93 2.68
CA ILE A 358 11.52 -9.59 2.58
C ILE A 358 10.42 -8.54 2.41
N ASP A 359 9.22 -8.90 1.95
CA ASP A 359 8.14 -7.94 1.67
C ASP A 359 7.53 -7.43 2.98
N ASP A 360 7.03 -8.35 3.82
CA ASP A 360 6.53 -8.05 5.17
C ASP A 360 7.63 -7.44 6.04
N THR A 361 8.86 -7.96 5.96
CA THR A 361 10.01 -7.43 6.70
C THR A 361 10.34 -5.98 6.30
N ALA A 362 10.39 -5.68 4.99
CA ALA A 362 10.66 -4.33 4.51
C ALA A 362 9.55 -3.35 4.87
N MET A 363 8.30 -3.78 4.75
CA MET A 363 7.13 -3.01 5.15
C MET A 363 7.18 -2.68 6.64
N GLY A 364 7.42 -3.69 7.48
CA GLY A 364 7.56 -3.59 8.93
C GLY A 364 8.69 -2.64 9.32
N PHE A 365 9.90 -2.87 8.80
CA PHE A 365 11.07 -2.03 9.04
C PHE A 365 10.78 -0.55 8.73
N ARG A 366 10.25 -0.27 7.54
CA ARG A 366 9.97 1.10 7.09
C ARG A 366 8.95 1.80 7.98
N LEU A 367 7.84 1.13 8.27
CA LEU A 367 6.77 1.68 9.10
C LEU A 367 7.23 1.87 10.54
N LEU A 368 7.81 0.86 11.17
CA LEU A 368 8.35 0.96 12.52
C LEU A 368 9.38 2.09 12.65
N ARG A 369 10.36 2.15 11.74
CA ARG A 369 11.38 3.22 11.75
C ARG A 369 10.77 4.60 11.56
N SER A 370 9.86 4.77 10.59
CA SER A 370 9.18 6.07 10.36
C SER A 370 8.30 6.53 11.53
N HIS A 371 7.83 5.59 12.35
CA HIS A 371 7.05 5.87 13.55
C HIS A 371 7.89 5.97 14.84
N GLY A 372 9.23 5.91 14.72
CA GLY A 372 10.17 6.18 15.79
C GLY A 372 10.55 4.97 16.65
N TYR A 373 10.25 3.75 16.19
CA TYR A 373 10.70 2.52 16.85
C TYR A 373 12.13 2.18 16.45
N ASP A 374 12.85 1.56 17.40
CA ASP A 374 14.22 1.11 17.18
C ASP A 374 14.23 -0.26 16.48
N VAL A 375 14.59 -0.25 15.19
CA VAL A 375 14.69 -1.43 14.33
C VAL A 375 16.01 -1.42 13.56
N SER A 376 16.76 -2.51 13.68
CA SER A 376 18.06 -2.68 13.03
C SER A 376 17.91 -3.00 11.53
N PRO A 377 18.73 -2.40 10.65
CA PRO A 377 18.75 -2.75 9.23
C PRO A 377 19.38 -4.13 8.99
N ASP A 378 20.07 -4.71 9.97
CA ASP A 378 20.73 -6.02 9.83
C ASP A 378 19.74 -7.15 9.54
N VAL A 379 18.45 -6.95 9.79
CA VAL A 379 17.37 -7.85 9.39
C VAL A 379 17.40 -8.19 7.89
N PHE A 380 17.88 -7.28 7.04
CA PHE A 380 17.98 -7.49 5.60
C PHE A 380 19.09 -8.46 5.20
N ARG A 381 20.07 -8.72 6.08
CA ARG A 381 21.14 -9.71 5.82
C ARG A 381 20.58 -11.13 5.71
N ASN A 382 19.43 -11.41 6.31
CA ASN A 382 18.76 -12.71 6.17
C ASN A 382 18.30 -12.98 4.73
N PHE A 383 18.10 -11.91 3.95
CA PHE A 383 17.58 -11.92 2.60
C PHE A 383 18.66 -11.69 1.54
N GLU A 384 19.92 -11.66 1.94
CA GLU A 384 21.07 -11.40 1.08
C GLU A 384 21.98 -12.63 1.05
N LYS A 385 22.47 -12.95 -0.14
CA LYS A 385 23.53 -13.94 -0.33
C LYS A 385 24.31 -13.61 -1.60
N ASP A 386 25.63 -13.59 -1.49
CA ASP A 386 26.55 -13.38 -2.62
C ASP A 386 26.26 -12.08 -3.40
N GLY A 387 25.73 -11.05 -2.73
CA GLY A 387 25.37 -9.76 -3.31
C GLY A 387 23.97 -9.71 -3.94
N GLU A 388 23.21 -10.81 -3.90
CA GLU A 388 21.85 -10.89 -4.43
C GLU A 388 20.81 -10.94 -3.30
N PHE A 389 19.66 -10.30 -3.53
CA PHE A 389 18.51 -10.38 -2.62
C PHE A 389 17.43 -11.30 -3.16
N PHE A 390 16.70 -11.93 -2.23
CA PHE A 390 15.61 -12.87 -2.50
C PHE A 390 14.41 -12.65 -1.57
N CYS A 391 13.22 -13.07 -2.02
CA CYS A 391 11.99 -12.89 -1.23
C CYS A 391 11.95 -13.75 0.03
N PHE A 392 12.45 -14.98 0.00
CA PHE A 392 12.41 -15.91 1.14
C PHE A 392 13.79 -16.45 1.46
N VAL A 393 14.09 -16.56 2.76
CA VAL A 393 15.40 -17.03 3.26
C VAL A 393 15.80 -18.38 2.62
N GLY A 394 16.99 -18.40 2.01
CA GLY A 394 17.56 -19.61 1.40
C GLY A 394 16.92 -20.03 0.06
N GLN A 395 16.11 -19.18 -0.54
CA GLN A 395 15.45 -19.42 -1.83
C GLN A 395 15.90 -18.38 -2.87
N SER A 396 15.59 -18.59 -4.15
CA SER A 396 15.98 -17.70 -5.26
C SER A 396 14.80 -16.93 -5.85
N SER A 397 13.69 -16.79 -5.12
CA SER A 397 12.49 -16.09 -5.58
C SER A 397 12.73 -14.58 -5.63
N GLN A 398 12.25 -13.92 -6.69
CA GLN A 398 12.28 -12.47 -6.87
C GLN A 398 10.87 -11.95 -7.16
N SER A 399 10.56 -10.74 -6.70
CA SER A 399 9.25 -10.11 -6.89
C SER A 399 9.40 -8.59 -7.05
N VAL A 400 8.57 -8.02 -7.91
CA VAL A 400 8.48 -6.57 -8.14
C VAL A 400 7.95 -5.88 -6.90
N THR A 401 6.89 -6.38 -6.26
CA THR A 401 6.33 -5.77 -5.03
C THR A 401 7.27 -5.88 -3.85
N ALA A 402 7.87 -7.06 -3.63
CA ALA A 402 8.79 -7.28 -2.53
C ALA A 402 10.02 -6.36 -2.64
N PHE A 403 10.63 -6.26 -3.82
CA PHE A 403 11.77 -5.37 -4.03
C PHE A 403 11.39 -3.90 -4.13
N TYR A 404 10.16 -3.57 -4.55
CA TYR A 404 9.61 -2.21 -4.44
C TYR A 404 9.46 -1.78 -2.99
N ASN A 405 8.89 -2.61 -2.12
CA ASN A 405 8.75 -2.29 -0.70
C ASN A 405 10.11 -2.23 0.00
N THR A 406 11.04 -3.11 -0.37
CA THR A 406 12.43 -3.04 0.09
C THR A 406 13.09 -1.74 -0.35
N TYR A 407 12.96 -1.36 -1.63
CA TYR A 407 13.48 -0.10 -2.17
C TYR A 407 12.91 1.13 -1.46
N ARG A 408 11.65 1.12 -1.04
CA ARG A 408 11.06 2.19 -0.22
C ARG A 408 11.63 2.20 1.20
N ALA A 409 11.86 1.04 1.79
CA ALA A 409 12.36 0.90 3.16
C ALA A 409 13.79 1.43 3.31
N ILE A 410 14.65 1.10 2.35
CA ILE A 410 16.07 1.47 2.30
C ILE A 410 16.29 2.98 2.27
N GLN A 411 15.34 3.75 1.74
CA GLN A 411 15.45 5.20 1.67
C GLN A 411 15.38 5.90 3.05
N LEU A 412 15.09 5.15 4.10
CA LEU A 412 15.17 5.56 5.52
C LEU A 412 16.51 5.16 6.18
N ALA A 413 17.55 4.91 5.39
CA ALA A 413 18.88 4.60 5.89
C ALA A 413 19.47 5.74 6.74
N PHE A 414 20.07 5.37 7.87
CA PHE A 414 20.95 6.23 8.65
C PHE A 414 22.41 6.08 8.19
N PRO A 415 23.27 7.07 8.47
CA PRO A 415 24.71 6.91 8.25
C PRO A 415 25.23 5.68 9.01
N GLY A 416 25.86 4.73 8.31
CA GLY A 416 26.36 3.47 8.87
C GLY A 416 25.52 2.22 8.53
N ASP A 417 24.33 2.38 7.93
CA ASP A 417 23.48 1.26 7.50
C ASP A 417 24.00 0.60 6.19
N GLU A 418 25.17 -0.03 6.23
CA GLU A 418 25.85 -0.55 5.02
C GLU A 418 25.00 -1.53 4.20
N VAL A 419 24.27 -2.43 4.87
CA VAL A 419 23.39 -3.43 4.23
C VAL A 419 22.30 -2.76 3.38
N LEU A 420 21.79 -1.61 3.82
CA LEU A 420 20.77 -0.87 3.05
C LEU A 420 21.37 -0.27 1.78
N GLY A 421 22.65 0.13 1.80
CA GLY A 421 23.34 0.63 0.60
C GLY A 421 23.52 -0.44 -0.48
N TRP A 422 23.76 -1.70 -0.09
CA TRP A 422 23.81 -2.82 -1.04
C TRP A 422 22.42 -3.14 -1.60
N ALA A 423 21.42 -3.20 -0.71
CA ALA A 423 20.04 -3.44 -1.10
C ALA A 423 19.50 -2.34 -2.04
N GLU A 424 19.90 -1.07 -1.83
CA GLU A 424 19.50 0.05 -2.69
C GLU A 424 19.90 -0.18 -4.15
N ARG A 425 21.16 -0.63 -4.34
CA ARG A 425 21.72 -0.89 -5.65
C ARG A 425 20.96 -2.04 -6.32
N TYR A 426 20.88 -3.18 -5.64
CA TYR A 426 20.27 -4.38 -6.20
C TYR A 426 18.78 -4.17 -6.53
N CYS A 427 17.97 -3.73 -5.56
CA CYS A 427 16.55 -3.53 -5.78
C CYS A 427 16.29 -2.40 -6.79
N GLY A 428 17.08 -1.32 -6.74
CA GLY A 428 16.96 -0.21 -7.69
C GLY A 428 17.30 -0.61 -9.13
N GLU A 429 18.35 -1.42 -9.34
CA GLU A 429 18.71 -1.96 -10.66
C GLU A 429 17.62 -2.92 -11.17
N PHE A 430 17.20 -3.89 -10.35
CA PHE A 430 16.12 -4.80 -10.68
C PHE A 430 14.85 -4.08 -11.15
N LEU A 431 14.38 -3.09 -10.39
CA LEU A 431 13.15 -2.36 -10.72
C LEU A 431 13.29 -1.53 -12.01
N ARG A 432 14.47 -0.95 -12.27
CA ARG A 432 14.74 -0.20 -13.52
C ARG A 432 14.79 -1.13 -14.73
N GLU A 433 15.40 -2.31 -14.59
CA GLU A 433 15.41 -3.32 -15.65
C GLU A 433 13.99 -3.80 -15.98
N ARG A 434 13.19 -4.11 -14.96
CA ARG A 434 11.78 -4.48 -15.13
C ARG A 434 10.98 -3.36 -15.78
N ARG A 435 11.19 -2.10 -15.38
CA ARG A 435 10.58 -0.93 -16.04
C ARG A 435 10.96 -0.84 -17.51
N ALA A 436 12.24 -0.99 -17.85
CA ALA A 436 12.73 -0.91 -19.22
C ALA A 436 12.18 -2.04 -20.11
N ALA A 437 11.96 -3.22 -19.53
CA ALA A 437 11.38 -4.38 -20.21
C ALA A 437 9.85 -4.36 -20.29
N GLY A 438 9.17 -3.38 -19.68
CA GLY A 438 7.70 -3.37 -19.59
C GLY A 438 7.13 -4.46 -18.66
N LYS A 439 7.93 -4.95 -17.70
CA LYS A 439 7.62 -6.08 -16.82
C LYS A 439 7.42 -5.67 -15.36
N LEU A 440 6.74 -4.55 -15.13
CA LEU A 440 6.34 -4.07 -13.79
C LEU A 440 4.98 -4.64 -13.37
N TYR A 441 4.82 -5.95 -13.54
CA TYR A 441 3.74 -6.73 -12.98
C TYR A 441 4.33 -7.68 -11.94
N ASP A 442 3.50 -8.16 -11.03
CA ASP A 442 3.94 -9.05 -9.96
C ASP A 442 3.15 -10.36 -9.99
N LYS A 443 3.82 -11.43 -9.59
CA LYS A 443 3.23 -12.76 -9.51
C LYS A 443 2.25 -12.90 -8.34
N TRP A 444 2.38 -12.07 -7.31
CA TRP A 444 1.66 -12.19 -6.05
C TRP A 444 0.47 -11.24 -5.93
N VAL A 445 0.32 -10.28 -6.85
CA VAL A 445 -0.79 -9.32 -6.83
C VAL A 445 -1.14 -8.82 -8.23
N ILE A 446 -2.44 -8.75 -8.48
CA ILE A 446 -3.05 -8.07 -9.61
C ILE A 446 -3.57 -6.73 -9.10
N ALA A 447 -2.69 -5.73 -9.16
CA ALA A 447 -2.97 -4.37 -8.72
C ALA A 447 -3.37 -3.47 -9.89
N LYS A 448 -4.22 -2.48 -9.63
CA LYS A 448 -4.71 -1.53 -10.65
C LYS A 448 -3.59 -0.81 -11.42
N ASP A 449 -2.55 -0.32 -10.76
CA ASP A 449 -1.46 0.43 -11.42
C ASP A 449 -0.09 0.26 -10.72
N LEU A 450 0.36 -0.99 -10.58
CA LEU A 450 1.71 -1.28 -10.08
C LEU A 450 2.83 -0.56 -10.88
N PRO A 451 2.78 -0.49 -12.24
CA PRO A 451 3.77 0.25 -13.01
C PRO A 451 3.85 1.73 -12.62
N GLY A 452 2.70 2.39 -12.39
CA GLY A 452 2.65 3.77 -11.93
C GLY A 452 3.22 3.95 -10.52
N GLU A 453 2.93 3.03 -9.59
CA GLU A 453 3.46 3.07 -8.22
C GLU A 453 4.99 2.93 -8.18
N VAL A 454 5.53 1.95 -8.90
CA VAL A 454 6.97 1.71 -8.98
C VAL A 454 7.67 2.83 -9.77
N GLY A 455 7.08 3.24 -10.88
CA GLY A 455 7.60 4.33 -11.71
C GLY A 455 7.73 5.63 -10.92
N TYR A 456 6.72 5.99 -10.14
CA TYR A 456 6.75 7.18 -9.28
C TYR A 456 7.90 7.11 -8.26
N ALA A 457 8.08 5.97 -7.57
CA ALA A 457 9.13 5.84 -6.56
C ALA A 457 10.54 5.85 -7.14
N LEU A 458 10.72 5.34 -8.37
CA LEU A 458 12.00 5.40 -9.08
C LEU A 458 12.34 6.83 -9.56
N ASP A 459 11.33 7.59 -9.97
CA ASP A 459 11.50 8.96 -10.47
C ASP A 459 11.59 9.99 -9.31
N PHE A 460 10.92 9.71 -8.19
CA PHE A 460 10.84 10.57 -7.01
C PHE A 460 11.18 9.78 -5.74
N PRO A 461 12.46 9.80 -5.31
CA PRO A 461 12.86 9.21 -4.04
C PRO A 461 12.11 9.85 -2.86
N TRP A 462 11.97 9.12 -1.76
CA TRP A 462 11.31 9.52 -0.51
C TRP A 462 11.72 10.92 -0.03
N LYS A 463 13.01 11.27 -0.09
CA LYS A 463 13.54 12.59 0.30
C LYS A 463 13.08 13.74 -0.61
N ALA A 464 12.59 13.44 -1.81
CA ALA A 464 12.04 14.38 -2.79
C ALA A 464 10.52 14.27 -2.95
N SER A 465 9.86 13.35 -2.24
CA SER A 465 8.43 13.10 -2.33
C SER A 465 7.66 14.00 -1.38
N LEU A 466 6.91 14.96 -1.93
CA LEU A 466 6.02 15.80 -1.15
C LEU A 466 4.74 15.03 -0.80
N PRO A 467 4.30 14.99 0.47
CA PRO A 467 3.21 14.13 0.91
C PRO A 467 1.93 14.22 0.07
N ARG A 468 1.47 15.45 -0.24
CA ARG A 468 0.24 15.62 -1.05
C ARG A 468 0.43 15.31 -2.54
N VAL A 469 1.65 15.34 -3.06
CA VAL A 469 1.93 14.93 -4.44
C VAL A 469 1.88 13.41 -4.53
N GLU A 470 2.52 12.70 -3.60
CA GLU A 470 2.44 11.24 -3.50
C GLU A 470 0.99 10.78 -3.33
N THR A 471 0.24 11.38 -2.39
CA THR A 471 -1.20 11.09 -2.24
C THR A 471 -1.97 11.32 -3.52
N ARG A 472 -1.68 12.40 -4.25
CA ARG A 472 -2.39 12.69 -5.50
C ARG A 472 -2.18 11.60 -6.53
N MET A 473 -0.96 11.09 -6.70
CA MET A 473 -0.69 9.97 -7.60
C MET A 473 -1.36 8.70 -7.11
N TYR A 474 -1.25 8.42 -5.81
CA TYR A 474 -1.78 7.18 -5.24
C TYR A 474 -3.31 7.06 -5.29
N LEU A 475 -4.03 8.18 -5.26
CA LEU A 475 -5.49 8.21 -5.47
C LEU A 475 -5.92 7.68 -6.85
N GLU A 476 -5.03 7.73 -7.85
CA GLU A 476 -5.27 7.16 -9.18
C GLU A 476 -4.78 5.71 -9.27
N GLN A 477 -3.80 5.33 -8.45
CA GLN A 477 -3.14 4.01 -8.52
C GLN A 477 -3.83 2.94 -7.67
N TYR A 478 -4.34 3.31 -6.49
CA TYR A 478 -4.99 2.38 -5.58
C TYR A 478 -6.27 1.78 -6.20
N GLY A 479 -6.34 0.44 -6.27
CA GLY A 479 -7.46 -0.30 -6.87
C GLY A 479 -8.66 -0.48 -5.94
N GLY A 480 -8.49 -0.28 -4.64
CA GLY A 480 -9.58 -0.50 -3.69
C GLY A 480 -9.99 -1.98 -3.69
N SER A 481 -11.28 -2.26 -3.81
CA SER A 481 -11.80 -3.63 -3.81
C SER A 481 -11.42 -4.45 -5.03
N ASP A 482 -10.92 -3.81 -6.10
CA ASP A 482 -10.57 -4.46 -7.35
C ASP A 482 -9.19 -5.14 -7.30
N ASP A 483 -8.31 -4.73 -6.38
CA ASP A 483 -6.99 -5.37 -6.21
C ASP A 483 -7.16 -6.82 -5.72
N VAL A 484 -6.47 -7.75 -6.38
CA VAL A 484 -6.52 -9.19 -6.09
C VAL A 484 -5.13 -9.71 -5.75
N TRP A 485 -5.04 -10.54 -4.73
CA TRP A 485 -3.80 -11.20 -4.33
C TRP A 485 -3.77 -12.64 -4.85
N ILE A 486 -2.57 -13.11 -5.17
CA ILE A 486 -2.34 -14.45 -5.72
C ILE A 486 -1.65 -15.29 -4.66
N GLY A 487 -2.40 -16.24 -4.09
CA GLY A 487 -1.91 -17.25 -3.16
C GLY A 487 -1.94 -18.65 -3.79
N LYS A 488 -2.41 -19.64 -3.02
CA LYS A 488 -2.83 -20.96 -3.58
C LYS A 488 -4.01 -20.82 -4.53
N VAL A 489 -4.83 -19.81 -4.28
CA VAL A 489 -5.98 -19.35 -5.04
C VAL A 489 -5.94 -17.83 -5.08
N LEU A 490 -6.83 -17.22 -5.85
CA LEU A 490 -7.05 -15.78 -5.74
C LEU A 490 -7.67 -15.45 -4.39
N TYR A 491 -7.15 -14.43 -3.73
CA TYR A 491 -7.69 -13.94 -2.46
C TYR A 491 -7.72 -12.40 -2.41
N ARG A 492 -8.49 -11.87 -1.47
CA ARG A 492 -8.75 -10.45 -1.27
C ARG A 492 -8.58 -10.10 0.20
N MET A 493 -8.09 -8.88 0.43
CA MET A 493 -7.85 -8.32 1.75
C MET A 493 -8.79 -7.14 1.99
N PRO A 494 -10.09 -7.39 2.24
CA PRO A 494 -11.13 -6.35 2.31
C PRO A 494 -10.82 -5.25 3.32
N PHE A 495 -10.05 -5.56 4.36
CA PHE A 495 -9.70 -4.59 5.39
C PHE A 495 -8.95 -3.37 4.85
N PHE A 496 -7.96 -3.57 3.99
CA PHE A 496 -7.13 -2.48 3.44
C PHE A 496 -7.22 -2.33 1.92
N CYS A 497 -7.89 -3.24 1.21
CA CYS A 497 -8.24 -3.15 -0.21
C CYS A 497 -9.76 -2.96 -0.33
N ASN A 498 -10.23 -1.73 -0.08
CA ASN A 498 -11.64 -1.38 -0.16
C ASN A 498 -11.91 0.01 -0.76
N GLY A 499 -13.13 0.15 -1.30
CA GLY A 499 -13.64 1.41 -1.86
C GLY A 499 -13.91 2.50 -0.81
N THR A 500 -14.14 2.14 0.47
CA THR A 500 -14.41 3.09 1.55
C THR A 500 -13.18 3.98 1.81
N PHE A 501 -11.99 3.40 1.86
CA PHE A 501 -10.72 4.10 2.01
C PHE A 501 -10.51 5.09 0.85
N LEU A 502 -10.76 4.66 -0.39
CA LEU A 502 -10.61 5.52 -1.56
C LEU A 502 -11.63 6.67 -1.57
N LYS A 503 -12.88 6.39 -1.19
CA LYS A 503 -13.94 7.41 -1.08
C LYS A 503 -13.57 8.48 -0.04
N ALA A 504 -13.15 8.06 1.16
CA ALA A 504 -12.71 8.96 2.22
C ALA A 504 -11.52 9.81 1.78
N ALA A 505 -10.51 9.18 1.15
CA ALA A 505 -9.31 9.87 0.67
C ALA A 505 -9.60 10.91 -0.43
N LYS A 506 -10.50 10.59 -1.37
CA LYS A 506 -10.93 11.55 -2.41
C LYS A 506 -11.69 12.74 -1.81
N ALA A 507 -12.59 12.49 -0.86
CA ALA A 507 -13.31 13.56 -0.18
C ALA A 507 -12.35 14.47 0.60
N ASP A 508 -11.41 13.86 1.33
CA ASP A 508 -10.37 14.58 2.08
C ASP A 508 -9.50 15.46 1.19
N PHE A 509 -8.98 14.89 0.10
CA PHE A 509 -8.13 15.58 -0.85
C PHE A 509 -8.86 16.74 -1.56
N THR A 510 -10.15 16.54 -1.89
CA THR A 510 -10.99 17.58 -2.48
C THR A 510 -11.16 18.76 -1.53
N ASN A 511 -11.39 18.51 -0.23
CA ASN A 511 -11.48 19.56 0.77
C ASN A 511 -10.14 20.29 0.95
N PHE A 512 -9.03 19.56 1.03
CA PHE A 512 -7.67 20.14 1.05
C PHE A 512 -7.43 21.07 -0.14
N GLN A 513 -7.77 20.64 -1.36
CA GLN A 513 -7.58 21.45 -2.57
C GLN A 513 -8.45 22.71 -2.54
N ARG A 514 -9.70 22.60 -2.07
CA ARG A 514 -10.62 23.74 -1.92
C ARG A 514 -10.05 24.78 -0.95
N LEU A 515 -9.61 24.37 0.23
CA LEU A 515 -8.99 25.26 1.23
C LEU A 515 -7.73 25.90 0.67
N SER A 516 -6.90 25.12 -0.02
CA SER A 516 -5.65 25.62 -0.61
C SER A 516 -5.88 26.71 -1.65
N ARG A 517 -6.95 26.62 -2.45
CA ARG A 517 -7.33 27.67 -3.42
C ARG A 517 -7.76 28.96 -2.72
N LEU A 518 -8.50 28.87 -1.62
CA LEU A 518 -8.93 30.03 -0.84
C LEU A 518 -7.72 30.74 -0.20
N GLU A 519 -6.82 29.96 0.39
CA GLU A 519 -5.58 30.46 0.99
C GLU A 519 -4.67 31.10 -0.06
N TRP A 520 -4.47 30.46 -1.22
CA TRP A 520 -3.72 31.04 -2.34
C TRP A 520 -4.31 32.37 -2.80
N HIS A 521 -5.64 32.46 -2.93
CA HIS A 521 -6.29 33.72 -3.28
C HIS A 521 -5.99 34.81 -2.22
N GLY A 522 -5.97 34.44 -0.94
CA GLY A 522 -5.57 35.33 0.14
C GLY A 522 -4.13 35.81 0.00
N LEU A 523 -3.20 34.89 -0.25
CA LEU A 523 -1.78 35.17 -0.42
C LEU A 523 -1.51 36.04 -1.65
N LYS A 524 -2.18 35.76 -2.78
CA LYS A 524 -2.08 36.59 -3.99
C LYS A 524 -2.51 38.03 -3.73
N ARG A 525 -3.64 38.25 -3.05
CA ARG A 525 -4.07 39.61 -2.70
C ARG A 525 -3.05 40.31 -1.79
N TRP A 526 -2.46 39.59 -0.85
CA TRP A 526 -1.39 40.12 -0.02
C TRP A 526 -0.16 40.48 -0.86
N TYR A 527 0.25 39.61 -1.79
CA TYR A 527 1.34 39.88 -2.73
C TYR A 527 1.09 41.14 -3.56
N ASP A 528 -0.11 41.27 -4.14
CA ASP A 528 -0.50 42.39 -5.00
C ASP A 528 -0.54 43.72 -4.22
N ARG A 529 -1.15 43.73 -3.02
CA ARG A 529 -1.26 44.94 -2.17
C ARG A 529 0.08 45.52 -1.75
N ASN A 530 1.10 44.69 -1.80
CA ASN A 530 2.43 44.97 -1.31
C ASN A 530 3.43 45.18 -2.45
N ASN A 531 2.96 45.22 -3.70
CA ASN A 531 3.76 45.45 -4.91
C ASN A 531 5.02 44.56 -4.99
N LEU A 532 4.94 43.32 -4.50
CA LEU A 532 6.11 42.43 -4.42
C LEU A 532 6.74 42.12 -5.78
N GLN A 533 6.00 42.33 -6.88
CA GLN A 533 6.53 42.28 -8.23
C GLN A 533 7.62 43.32 -8.49
N GLU A 534 7.46 44.53 -7.96
CA GLU A 534 8.46 45.61 -8.08
C GLU A 534 9.74 45.30 -7.29
N HIS A 535 9.66 44.34 -6.37
CA HIS A 535 10.77 43.83 -5.59
C HIS A 535 11.36 42.54 -6.17
N GLY A 536 11.00 42.20 -7.41
CA GLY A 536 11.55 41.08 -8.16
C GLY A 536 11.06 39.70 -7.72
N VAL A 537 9.99 39.63 -6.92
CA VAL A 537 9.27 38.38 -6.68
C VAL A 537 8.28 38.18 -7.83
N THR A 538 8.21 36.97 -8.39
CA THR A 538 7.20 36.66 -9.41
C THR A 538 5.96 36.02 -8.79
N LEU A 539 4.81 36.14 -9.46
CA LEU A 539 3.62 35.41 -9.01
C LEU A 539 3.84 33.89 -9.02
N GLN A 540 4.66 33.39 -9.95
CA GLN A 540 5.01 31.98 -10.05
C GLN A 540 5.87 31.51 -8.87
N SER A 541 6.82 32.32 -8.41
CA SER A 541 7.63 31.98 -7.23
C SER A 541 6.84 32.08 -5.94
N ALA A 542 5.93 33.06 -5.82
CA ALA A 542 4.97 33.09 -4.71
C ALA A 542 4.03 31.87 -4.68
N LEU A 543 3.54 31.44 -5.86
CA LEU A 543 2.74 30.21 -5.96
C LEU A 543 3.57 28.98 -5.60
N ARG A 544 4.83 28.91 -6.03
CA ARG A 544 5.73 27.80 -5.71
C ARG A 544 5.99 27.72 -4.20
N ALA A 545 6.25 28.85 -3.55
CA ALA A 545 6.44 28.92 -2.10
C ALA A 545 5.21 28.39 -1.36
N TYR A 546 4.00 28.81 -1.77
CA TYR A 546 2.76 28.30 -1.21
C TYR A 546 2.53 26.82 -1.51
N PHE A 547 2.79 26.37 -2.74
CA PHE A 547 2.64 24.99 -3.16
C PHE A 547 3.50 24.05 -2.32
N VAL A 548 4.79 24.39 -2.12
CA VAL A 548 5.70 23.57 -1.31
C VAL A 548 5.22 23.53 0.15
N ALA A 549 4.79 24.66 0.71
CA ALA A 549 4.26 24.69 2.07
C ALA A 549 2.99 23.84 2.22
N ALA A 550 2.03 24.01 1.30
CA ALA A 550 0.75 23.31 1.34
C ALA A 550 0.85 21.81 1.04
N ALA A 551 1.83 21.41 0.21
CA ALA A 551 2.04 20.00 -0.10
C ALA A 551 2.61 19.20 1.08
N ASN A 552 3.27 19.87 2.04
CA ASN A 552 3.82 19.28 3.25
C ASN A 552 2.89 19.43 4.47
N ILE A 553 2.38 20.63 4.73
CA ILE A 553 1.52 20.95 5.87
C ILE A 553 0.09 21.08 5.37
N PHE A 554 -0.62 19.96 5.25
CA PHE A 554 -1.89 19.90 4.54
C PHE A 554 -3.13 19.90 5.44
N GLU A 555 -2.95 19.85 6.76
CA GLU A 555 -4.04 19.74 7.71
C GLU A 555 -4.88 21.04 7.70
N PRO A 556 -6.22 20.95 7.70
CA PRO A 556 -7.10 22.11 7.57
C PRO A 556 -6.84 23.21 8.61
N ASN A 557 -6.49 22.83 9.84
CA ASN A 557 -6.27 23.73 10.97
C ASN A 557 -4.87 24.37 11.01
N ARG A 558 -3.98 24.06 10.05
CA ARG A 558 -2.58 24.54 10.02
C ARG A 558 -2.31 25.60 8.95
N ALA A 559 -3.34 26.35 8.54
CA ALA A 559 -3.24 27.39 7.52
C ALA A 559 -2.23 28.51 7.88
N ALA A 560 -2.14 28.86 9.17
CA ALA A 560 -1.19 29.88 9.63
C ALA A 560 0.27 29.48 9.36
N GLU A 561 0.60 28.20 9.53
CA GLU A 561 1.95 27.68 9.29
C GLU A 561 2.28 27.66 7.80
N ARG A 562 1.34 27.20 6.95
CA ARG A 562 1.48 27.25 5.49
C ARG A 562 1.70 28.67 4.99
N LEU A 563 0.84 29.60 5.40
CA LEU A 563 0.89 30.99 4.98
C LEU A 563 2.11 31.71 5.55
N GLY A 564 2.52 31.39 6.78
CA GLY A 564 3.74 31.88 7.40
C GLY A 564 4.97 31.48 6.58
N TRP A 565 5.13 30.18 6.29
CA TRP A 565 6.19 29.68 5.43
C TRP A 565 6.19 30.38 4.07
N ALA A 566 5.05 30.37 3.36
CA ALA A 566 4.97 30.96 2.03
C ALA A 566 5.35 32.45 2.01
N ARG A 567 4.86 33.24 2.99
CA ARG A 567 5.19 34.67 3.11
C ARG A 567 6.66 34.89 3.42
N THR A 568 7.25 34.10 4.32
CA THR A 568 8.68 34.19 4.64
C THR A 568 9.55 33.90 3.42
N ALA A 569 9.24 32.85 2.67
CA ALA A 569 9.97 32.51 1.44
C ALA A 569 9.86 33.61 0.39
N VAL A 570 8.66 34.17 0.21
CA VAL A 570 8.41 35.30 -0.69
C VAL A 570 9.18 36.56 -0.28
N LEU A 571 9.20 36.90 1.01
CA LEU A 571 9.95 38.03 1.53
C LEU A 571 11.47 37.83 1.38
N ALA A 572 11.96 36.62 1.66
CA ALA A 572 13.36 36.28 1.47
C ALA A 572 13.80 36.45 0.01
N GLU A 573 12.95 36.08 -0.95
CA GLU A 573 13.20 36.31 -2.38
C GLU A 573 13.25 37.80 -2.73
N ALA A 574 12.34 38.61 -2.18
CA ALA A 574 12.35 40.06 -2.37
C ALA A 574 13.67 40.69 -1.86
N VAL A 575 14.10 40.30 -0.65
CA VAL A 575 15.37 40.76 -0.07
C VAL A 575 16.55 40.30 -0.92
N ALA A 576 16.58 39.03 -1.33
CA ALA A 576 17.66 38.49 -2.17
C ALA A 576 17.72 39.13 -3.56
N SER A 577 16.56 39.47 -4.14
CA SER A 577 16.46 40.23 -5.38
C SER A 577 17.07 41.62 -5.23
N HIS A 578 16.73 42.34 -4.16
CA HIS A 578 17.30 43.65 -3.86
C HIS A 578 18.81 43.62 -3.62
N LEU A 579 19.30 42.64 -2.85
CA LEU A 579 20.74 42.47 -2.62
C LEU A 579 21.51 42.17 -3.90
N ARG A 580 20.91 41.44 -4.85
CA ARG A 580 21.55 41.13 -6.15
C ARG A 580 21.57 42.31 -7.11
N SER A 581 20.62 43.23 -7.01
CA SER A 581 20.54 44.42 -7.88
C SER A 581 21.24 45.65 -7.30
N SER A 582 21.60 45.64 -6.02
CA SER A 582 22.28 46.75 -5.36
C SER A 582 23.79 46.78 -5.65
N ALA A 583 24.29 47.94 -6.07
CA ALA A 583 25.74 48.21 -6.20
C ALA A 583 26.47 48.26 -4.84
N SER A 584 25.72 48.30 -3.73
CA SER A 584 26.22 48.34 -2.35
C SER A 584 25.75 47.13 -1.52
N ALA A 585 25.62 45.97 -2.17
CA ALA A 585 25.06 44.76 -1.58
C ALA A 585 25.68 44.34 -0.23
N ASP A 586 27.00 44.48 -0.07
CA ASP A 586 27.71 44.07 1.15
C ASP A 586 27.43 45.01 2.32
N SER A 587 27.41 46.34 2.11
CA SER A 587 27.09 47.30 3.18
C SER A 587 25.62 47.24 3.58
N VAL A 588 24.71 46.98 2.63
CA VAL A 588 23.30 46.70 2.91
C VAL A 588 23.14 45.42 3.71
N ARG A 589 23.87 44.36 3.37
CA ARG A 589 23.82 43.08 4.09
C ARG A 589 24.34 43.24 5.51
N GLU A 590 25.49 43.88 5.71
CA GLU A 590 26.06 44.16 7.03
C GLU A 590 25.11 45.00 7.89
N TRP A 591 24.51 46.05 7.31
CA TRP A 591 23.51 46.85 7.99
C TRP A 591 22.29 46.03 8.42
N LEU A 592 21.75 45.20 7.52
CA LEU A 592 20.56 44.38 7.79
C LEU A 592 20.84 43.34 8.89
N VAL A 593 22.02 42.70 8.85
CA VAL A 593 22.46 41.75 9.88
C VAL A 593 22.60 42.46 11.22
N ASN A 594 23.34 43.56 11.30
CA ASN A 594 23.53 44.34 12.52
C ASN A 594 22.21 44.80 13.13
N LYS A 595 21.24 45.17 12.28
CA LYS A 595 19.91 45.58 12.75
C LYS A 595 19.10 44.43 13.32
N LEU A 596 19.07 43.29 12.62
CA LEU A 596 18.31 42.09 13.02
C LEU A 596 18.90 41.38 14.24
N THR A 597 20.20 41.51 14.50
CA THR A 597 20.87 40.91 15.65
C THR A 597 21.01 41.84 16.86
N SER A 598 20.65 43.12 16.73
CA SER A 598 20.68 44.06 17.86
C SER A 598 19.50 43.84 18.83
N ASP A 599 19.75 43.93 20.13
CA ASP A 599 18.74 43.88 21.21
C ASP A 599 17.75 45.09 21.20
N SER A 600 17.77 45.90 20.14
CA SER A 600 17.03 47.17 20.01
C SER A 600 16.17 47.24 18.74
N TRP A 601 15.88 46.09 18.10
CA TRP A 601 15.13 45.99 16.85
C TRP A 601 13.74 46.68 16.89
N ASP A 602 13.19 46.81 18.08
CA ASP A 602 11.89 47.41 18.43
C ASP A 602 11.97 48.90 18.85
N LYS A 603 13.18 49.43 19.12
CA LYS A 603 13.38 50.78 19.70
C LYS A 603 13.95 51.82 18.76
N GLN A 604 14.50 51.43 17.62
CA GLN A 604 15.01 52.38 16.63
C GLN A 604 14.05 52.53 15.44
N PRO A 605 13.70 53.77 15.05
CA PRO A 605 12.84 53.98 13.89
C PRO A 605 13.48 53.38 12.64
N TRP A 606 12.70 52.63 11.85
CA TRP A 606 13.16 52.05 10.58
C TRP A 606 13.60 53.11 9.56
N PHE A 607 13.39 54.40 9.84
CA PHE A 607 13.58 55.58 8.97
C PHE A 607 15.01 55.79 8.46
N GLU A 608 15.98 54.98 8.90
CA GLU A 608 17.35 54.96 8.39
C GLU A 608 17.62 53.81 7.40
N LEU A 609 16.59 53.27 6.73
CA LEU A 609 16.86 52.45 5.54
C LEU A 609 17.43 53.38 4.45
N PRO A 610 18.42 52.92 3.64
CA PRO A 610 18.68 53.55 2.35
C PRO A 610 17.34 53.70 1.63
N ALA A 611 17.03 54.88 1.05
CA ALA A 611 15.69 55.19 0.55
C ALA A 611 15.07 54.12 -0.39
N GLN A 612 15.92 53.29 -1.01
CA GLN A 612 15.56 52.16 -1.87
C GLN A 612 15.12 50.87 -1.12
N LEU A 613 15.55 50.67 0.13
CA LEU A 613 15.06 49.62 1.02
C LEU A 613 13.88 50.08 1.88
N PHE A 614 13.80 51.38 2.19
CA PHE A 614 12.64 51.96 2.87
C PHE A 614 11.36 51.79 2.05
N SER A 615 11.45 51.89 0.72
CA SER A 615 10.32 51.63 -0.17
C SER A 615 10.00 50.14 -0.37
N SER A 616 10.96 49.23 -0.14
CA SER A 616 10.79 47.78 -0.39
C SER A 616 10.43 46.94 0.83
N LEU A 617 10.83 47.36 2.02
CA LEU A 617 10.55 46.65 3.28
C LEU A 617 9.33 47.22 4.02
N TYR A 618 8.98 48.49 3.78
CA TYR A 618 7.78 49.10 4.35
C TYR A 618 6.60 48.95 3.40
N PHE A 619 5.81 47.89 3.62
CA PHE A 619 4.45 47.80 3.10
C PHE A 619 3.71 49.10 3.45
N ARG A 620 3.25 49.84 2.44
CA ARG A 620 2.43 51.05 2.63
C ARG A 620 1.19 50.69 3.43
N GLN A 621 1.25 50.85 4.75
CA GLN A 621 0.10 51.29 5.52
C GLN A 621 -0.08 52.76 5.11
N GLU A 622 -0.94 53.00 4.13
CA GLU A 622 -1.49 54.33 3.95
C GLU A 622 -2.09 54.76 5.29
N ALA A 623 -1.45 55.76 5.88
CA ALA A 623 -1.99 56.55 6.96
C ALA A 623 -3.37 57.06 6.51
N ARG A 624 -4.42 56.45 7.05
CA ARG A 624 -5.73 57.09 7.14
C ARG A 624 -5.55 58.30 8.05
N LYS A 625 -5.36 59.47 7.44
CA LYS A 625 -5.93 60.71 7.98
C LYS A 625 -7.41 60.74 7.65
#